data_AF-A0A9E5HXI3-F1
#
_entry.id   AF-A0A9E5HXI3-F1
#
_cell.length_a   1.000
_cell.length_b   1.000
_cell.length_c   1.000
_cell.angle_alpha   90.00
_cell.angle_beta   90.00
_cell.angle_gamma   90.00
#
_symmetry.space_group_name_H-M   'P 1'
#
loop_
_entity.id
_entity.type
_entity.pdbx_description
1 polymer ?
#
loop_
_entity_poly.entity_id
_entity_poly.type
_entity_poly.pdbx_seq_one_letter_code
_entity_poly.pdbx_strand_id
1 'polypeptide(L)'
;EQTRGEFGGLGIEVTQEEGFVKVVSPIDGTPADEAGMEAGDFITHVDGESVLGLTLNEAVERMRGPVGSEIIITVVREGEDEPFDVTIIRDFIKLTAARVRTEGKSVVIRVTTFNDNTFDNIKDGLDKELEKAGGLESINGIVIDLRNNPGGLLSQAIRVSDAFLEKGEIVSTRGRNPEDGDRYNATPGDLIDGKPIVVLINGGSASASEIVAAALKDHRRGIVVGTKSFGKGSVQTVMPLREQSAMRLTTARYYSPSGRSIQNLGVTPDIIVEQPRRRANDEEETGFQFRSEADLRGSLSNDSLSEDEIQQIEEDRAKAEETAKLRNADYQLAYAIDILTGLNALGPKN
;
A
#
# COMPACT_ATOMS: atom_id res chain seq x y z
N GLU A 1 2.73 -19.99 -8.54
CA GLU A 1 2.44 -20.48 -7.18
C GLU A 1 1.89 -19.41 -6.24
N GLN A 2 2.35 -18.14 -6.31
CA GLN A 2 1.79 -17.03 -5.50
C GLN A 2 0.28 -16.78 -5.66
N THR A 3 -0.33 -17.22 -6.77
CA THR A 3 -1.75 -16.97 -7.07
C THR A 3 -2.71 -17.95 -6.38
N ARG A 4 -2.22 -19.02 -5.74
CA ARG A 4 -3.09 -19.98 -5.03
C ARG A 4 -3.48 -19.53 -3.62
N GLY A 5 -2.98 -18.37 -3.15
CA GLY A 5 -3.46 -17.69 -1.95
C GLY A 5 -2.90 -18.18 -0.62
N GLU A 6 -2.16 -19.29 -0.60
CA GLU A 6 -1.65 -19.91 0.63
C GLU A 6 -0.25 -20.53 0.42
N PHE A 7 0.70 -20.19 1.30
CA PHE A 7 2.01 -20.86 1.41
C PHE A 7 2.61 -20.66 2.81
N GLY A 8 3.41 -21.62 3.28
CA GLY A 8 4.21 -21.46 4.51
C GLY A 8 5.49 -20.67 4.25
N GLY A 9 5.80 -19.70 5.10
CA GLY A 9 7.02 -18.90 4.99
C GLY A 9 7.00 -17.64 5.86
N LEU A 10 7.76 -16.63 5.42
CA LEU A 10 7.91 -15.35 6.14
C LEU A 10 6.90 -14.29 5.70
N GLY A 11 6.31 -14.46 4.51
CA GLY A 11 5.43 -13.45 3.91
C GLY A 11 6.18 -12.25 3.31
N ILE A 12 7.34 -12.47 2.69
CA ILE A 12 8.15 -11.41 2.04
C ILE A 12 8.21 -11.65 0.53
N GLU A 13 8.05 -10.60 -0.25
CA GLU A 13 8.45 -10.59 -1.66
C GLU A 13 9.90 -10.11 -1.77
N VAL A 14 10.74 -10.93 -2.40
CA VAL A 14 12.17 -10.63 -2.63
C VAL A 14 12.52 -10.63 -4.11
N THR A 15 13.55 -9.88 -4.46
CA THR A 15 14.18 -9.88 -5.78
C THR A 15 15.69 -9.93 -5.65
N GLN A 16 16.38 -10.13 -6.76
CA GLN A 16 17.83 -9.99 -6.82
C GLN A 16 18.20 -8.65 -7.47
N GLU A 17 19.06 -7.88 -6.80
CA GLU A 17 19.58 -6.60 -7.28
C GLU A 17 21.09 -6.59 -7.05
N GLU A 18 21.88 -6.43 -8.12
CA GLU A 18 23.35 -6.43 -8.07
C GLU A 18 23.98 -7.64 -7.36
N GLY A 19 23.29 -8.79 -7.38
CA GLY A 19 23.73 -10.03 -6.73
C GLY A 19 23.28 -10.17 -5.26
N PHE A 20 22.70 -9.13 -4.68
CA PHE A 20 22.11 -9.14 -3.34
C PHE A 20 20.62 -9.51 -3.40
N VAL A 21 20.13 -10.15 -2.34
CA VAL A 21 18.70 -10.39 -2.16
C VAL A 21 18.10 -9.14 -1.54
N LYS A 22 17.24 -8.45 -2.28
CA LYS A 22 16.56 -7.24 -1.85
C LYS A 22 15.09 -7.52 -1.56
N VAL A 23 14.60 -7.00 -0.45
CA VAL A 23 13.20 -7.03 -0.09
C VAL A 23 12.46 -6.04 -0.98
N VAL A 24 11.55 -6.55 -1.81
CA VAL A 24 10.61 -5.71 -2.54
C VAL A 24 9.60 -5.18 -1.54
N SER A 25 8.95 -6.08 -0.79
CA SER A 25 8.00 -5.69 0.25
C SER A 25 7.79 -6.82 1.25
N PRO A 26 7.76 -6.55 2.57
CA PRO A 26 7.02 -7.40 3.49
C PRO A 26 5.53 -7.34 3.09
N ILE A 27 4.83 -8.47 3.16
CA ILE A 27 3.39 -8.47 2.92
C ILE A 27 2.70 -8.11 4.23
N ASP A 28 1.76 -7.18 4.18
CA ASP A 28 1.05 -6.71 5.38
C ASP A 28 0.44 -7.83 6.22
N GLY A 29 0.62 -7.72 7.54
CA GLY A 29 0.06 -8.65 8.52
C GLY A 29 0.63 -10.06 8.40
N THR A 30 1.83 -10.20 7.82
CA THR A 30 2.59 -11.44 7.82
C THR A 30 3.74 -11.36 8.84
N PRO A 31 4.35 -12.49 9.24
CA PRO A 31 5.39 -12.49 10.25
C PRO A 31 6.55 -11.54 9.97
N ALA A 32 6.91 -11.33 8.70
CA ALA A 32 7.95 -10.38 8.36
C ALA A 32 7.57 -8.91 8.53
N ASP A 33 6.32 -8.56 8.22
CA ASP A 33 5.79 -7.21 8.47
C ASP A 33 5.75 -6.93 9.98
N GLU A 34 5.28 -7.90 10.77
CA GLU A 34 5.25 -7.81 12.23
C GLU A 34 6.65 -7.76 12.87
N ALA A 35 7.62 -8.43 12.25
CA ALA A 35 9.02 -8.41 12.69
C ALA A 35 9.78 -7.12 12.29
N GLY A 36 9.14 -6.20 11.56
CA GLY A 36 9.72 -4.90 11.19
C GLY A 36 10.68 -4.95 10.00
N MET A 37 10.55 -5.96 9.13
CA MET A 37 11.17 -5.91 7.80
C MET A 37 10.61 -4.73 7.01
N GLU A 38 11.42 -4.09 6.17
CA GLU A 38 11.01 -2.94 5.36
C GLU A 38 11.32 -3.16 3.88
N ALA A 39 10.56 -2.48 3.02
CA ALA A 39 10.87 -2.43 1.59
C ALA A 39 12.22 -1.74 1.36
N GLY A 40 13.08 -2.35 0.54
CA GLY A 40 14.43 -1.85 0.26
C GLY A 40 15.54 -2.50 1.09
N ASP A 41 15.19 -3.26 2.13
CA ASP A 41 16.12 -4.05 2.92
C ASP A 41 16.95 -5.03 2.07
N PHE A 42 18.24 -5.13 2.33
CA PHE A 42 19.12 -6.14 1.73
C PHE A 42 19.37 -7.28 2.71
N ILE A 43 18.96 -8.49 2.33
CA ILE A 43 19.22 -9.70 3.10
C ILE A 43 20.63 -10.19 2.78
N THR A 44 21.47 -10.24 3.81
CA THR A 44 22.88 -10.65 3.67
C THR A 44 23.14 -12.05 4.21
N HIS A 45 22.46 -12.44 5.29
CA HIS A 45 22.58 -13.76 5.91
C HIS A 45 21.21 -14.30 6.31
N VAL A 46 21.12 -15.63 6.33
CA VAL A 46 20.00 -16.42 6.83
C VAL A 46 20.57 -17.46 7.79
N ASP A 47 20.14 -17.42 9.05
CA ASP A 47 20.64 -18.26 10.15
C ASP A 47 22.18 -18.21 10.28
N GLY A 48 22.76 -17.02 10.08
CA GLY A 48 24.20 -16.77 10.13
C GLY A 48 24.98 -17.21 8.88
N GLU A 49 24.34 -17.88 7.92
CA GLU A 49 24.96 -18.24 6.64
C GLU A 49 24.72 -17.17 5.58
N SER A 50 25.79 -16.76 4.87
CA SER A 50 25.66 -15.74 3.83
C SER A 50 24.83 -16.24 2.65
N VAL A 51 23.94 -15.39 2.15
CA VAL A 51 23.16 -15.63 0.92
C VAL A 51 23.77 -14.97 -0.32
N LEU A 52 24.95 -14.34 -0.17
CA LEU A 52 25.66 -13.71 -1.28
C LEU A 52 26.14 -14.75 -2.29
N GLY A 53 25.88 -14.48 -3.57
CA GLY A 53 26.24 -15.37 -4.68
C GLY A 53 25.27 -16.55 -4.89
N LEU A 54 24.28 -16.74 -4.02
CA LEU A 54 23.19 -17.68 -4.28
C LEU A 54 22.28 -17.14 -5.39
N THR A 55 21.64 -18.06 -6.10
CA THR A 55 20.48 -17.71 -6.93
C THR A 55 19.31 -17.29 -6.04
N LEU A 56 18.41 -16.46 -6.57
CA LEU A 56 17.20 -16.05 -5.84
C LEU A 56 16.40 -17.24 -5.31
N ASN A 57 16.30 -18.33 -6.08
CA ASN A 57 15.57 -19.53 -5.67
C ASN A 57 16.24 -20.23 -4.48
N GLU A 58 17.57 -20.35 -4.49
CA GLU A 58 18.31 -20.95 -3.36
C GLU A 58 18.16 -20.12 -2.09
N ALA A 59 18.20 -18.79 -2.20
CA ALA A 59 17.95 -17.90 -1.06
C ALA A 59 16.52 -18.07 -0.53
N VAL A 60 15.51 -18.14 -1.41
CA VAL A 60 14.11 -18.35 -1.01
C VAL A 60 13.91 -19.71 -0.34
N GLU A 61 14.55 -20.78 -0.85
CA GLU A 61 14.47 -22.11 -0.22
C GLU A 61 15.05 -22.12 1.19
N ARG A 62 16.11 -21.35 1.48
CA ARG A 62 16.64 -21.19 2.85
C ARG A 62 15.68 -20.43 3.77
N MET A 63 14.94 -19.47 3.23
CA MET A 63 13.94 -18.72 4.00
C MET A 63 12.69 -19.57 4.28
N ARG A 64 12.41 -20.58 3.45
CA ARG A 64 11.34 -21.55 3.70
C ARG A 64 11.70 -22.50 4.85
N GLY A 65 10.68 -23.06 5.47
CA GLY A 65 10.83 -23.97 6.59
C GLY A 65 9.48 -24.35 7.19
N PRO A 66 9.47 -25.24 8.19
CA PRO A 66 8.24 -25.65 8.84
C PRO A 66 7.59 -24.46 9.58
N VAL A 67 6.27 -24.39 9.52
CA VAL A 67 5.48 -23.42 10.30
C VAL A 67 5.80 -23.57 11.78
N GLY A 68 5.95 -22.44 12.49
CA GLY A 68 6.33 -22.35 13.89
C GLY A 68 7.83 -22.41 14.15
N SER A 69 8.67 -22.63 13.13
CA SER A 69 10.12 -22.54 13.29
C SER A 69 10.62 -21.11 13.19
N GLU A 70 11.63 -20.80 13.99
CA GLU A 70 12.34 -19.53 13.97
C GLU A 70 13.33 -19.48 12.79
N ILE A 71 13.56 -18.27 12.28
CA ILE A 71 14.65 -17.93 11.37
C ILE A 71 15.25 -16.60 11.80
N ILE A 72 16.55 -16.44 11.63
CA ILE A 72 17.25 -15.17 11.83
C ILE A 72 17.68 -14.63 10.48
N ILE A 73 17.21 -13.43 10.13
CA ILE A 73 17.57 -12.74 8.89
C ILE A 73 18.47 -11.56 9.23
N THR A 74 19.71 -11.53 8.72
CA THR A 74 20.59 -10.36 8.88
C THR A 74 20.37 -9.40 7.72
N VAL A 75 20.01 -8.17 8.07
CA VAL A 75 19.53 -7.15 7.14
C VAL A 75 20.44 -5.94 7.12
N VAL A 76 20.67 -5.38 5.93
CA VAL A 76 21.27 -4.06 5.74
C VAL A 76 20.19 -3.12 5.24
N ARG A 77 19.92 -2.05 6.00
CA ARG A 77 18.88 -1.07 5.71
C ARG A 77 19.50 0.28 5.40
N GLU A 78 18.98 0.98 4.39
CA GLU A 78 19.44 2.32 4.05
C GLU A 78 19.17 3.30 5.20
N GLY A 79 20.21 4.05 5.60
CA GLY A 79 20.14 5.00 6.70
C GLY A 79 20.23 4.35 8.09
N GLU A 80 20.62 3.08 8.18
CA GLU A 80 21.16 2.46 9.40
C GLU A 80 22.66 2.20 9.20
N ASP A 81 23.46 2.44 10.24
CA ASP A 81 24.92 2.40 10.12
C ASP A 81 25.49 0.96 10.12
N GLU A 82 24.80 0.03 10.78
CA GLU A 82 25.25 -1.35 10.95
C GLU A 82 24.16 -2.37 10.53
N PRO A 83 24.54 -3.53 9.97
CA PRO A 83 23.60 -4.63 9.77
C PRO A 83 23.02 -5.11 11.10
N PHE A 84 21.75 -5.52 11.10
CA PHE A 84 21.08 -6.04 12.29
C PHE A 84 20.28 -7.30 11.98
N ASP A 85 20.02 -8.07 13.02
CA ASP A 85 19.27 -9.32 12.93
C ASP A 85 17.79 -9.10 13.19
N VAL A 86 16.95 -9.71 12.35
CA VAL A 86 15.51 -9.77 12.48
C VAL A 86 15.11 -11.22 12.69
N THR A 87 14.58 -11.52 13.87
CA THR A 87 14.06 -12.85 14.20
C THR A 87 12.61 -12.95 13.75
N ILE A 88 12.30 -13.96 12.92
CA ILE A 88 10.97 -14.16 12.36
C ILE A 88 10.51 -15.59 12.66
N ILE A 89 9.27 -15.75 13.13
CA ILE A 89 8.65 -17.06 13.29
C ILE A 89 7.85 -17.36 12.01
N ARG A 90 8.17 -18.47 11.33
CA ARG A 90 7.48 -18.87 10.11
C ARG A 90 6.01 -19.18 10.42
N ASP A 91 5.10 -18.69 9.57
CA ASP A 91 3.67 -18.98 9.72
C ASP A 91 3.00 -19.33 8.39
N PHE A 92 1.75 -19.77 8.48
CA PHE A 92 0.87 -19.97 7.35
C PHE A 92 0.36 -18.64 6.83
N ILE A 93 0.77 -18.27 5.61
CA ILE A 93 0.40 -16.98 5.03
C ILE A 93 -0.95 -17.10 4.33
N LYS A 94 -2.00 -16.57 4.95
CA LYS A 94 -3.32 -16.43 4.33
C LYS A 94 -3.50 -15.01 3.79
N LEU A 95 -3.42 -14.86 2.47
CA LEU A 95 -3.49 -13.55 1.83
C LEU A 95 -4.94 -13.08 1.65
N THR A 96 -5.35 -12.07 2.42
CA THR A 96 -6.56 -11.29 2.11
C THR A 96 -6.19 -10.18 1.14
N ALA A 97 -6.62 -10.29 -0.12
CA ALA A 97 -6.17 -9.42 -1.21
C ALA A 97 -6.47 -7.93 -1.01
N ALA A 98 -7.63 -7.62 -0.42
CA ALA A 98 -8.02 -6.27 -0.10
C ALA A 98 -8.88 -6.22 1.16
N ARG A 99 -8.72 -5.16 1.95
CA ARG A 99 -9.54 -4.84 3.12
C ARG A 99 -10.09 -3.43 2.94
N VAL A 100 -11.38 -3.25 3.19
CA VAL A 100 -12.05 -1.96 3.08
C VAL A 100 -12.61 -1.58 4.45
N ARG A 101 -12.35 -0.34 4.86
CA ARG A 101 -12.84 0.21 6.15
C ARG A 101 -13.14 1.69 6.01
N THR A 102 -14.05 2.19 6.82
CA THR A 102 -14.32 3.63 6.93
C THR A 102 -13.45 4.26 8.02
N GLU A 103 -12.78 5.36 7.69
CA GLU A 103 -12.01 6.22 8.61
C GLU A 103 -12.61 7.62 8.58
N GLY A 104 -13.35 7.99 9.62
CA GLY A 104 -14.11 9.24 9.65
C GLY A 104 -15.16 9.28 8.54
N LYS A 105 -14.99 10.20 7.57
CA LYS A 105 -15.85 10.31 6.37
C LYS A 105 -15.17 9.80 5.10
N SER A 106 -14.06 9.09 5.20
CA SER A 106 -13.32 8.56 4.05
C SER A 106 -13.33 7.04 4.08
N VAL A 107 -13.40 6.40 2.91
CA VAL A 107 -13.25 4.94 2.81
C VAL A 107 -11.82 4.62 2.43
N VAL A 108 -11.16 3.76 3.21
CA VAL A 108 -9.80 3.30 2.97
C VAL A 108 -9.85 1.88 2.41
N ILE A 109 -9.32 1.71 1.20
CA ILE A 109 -9.18 0.44 0.50
C ILE A 109 -7.71 0.04 0.55
N ARG A 110 -7.34 -0.85 1.48
CA ARG A 110 -5.99 -1.39 1.57
C ARG A 110 -5.88 -2.61 0.67
N VAL A 111 -5.08 -2.52 -0.39
CA VAL A 111 -4.83 -3.64 -1.32
C VAL A 111 -3.46 -4.21 -1.01
N THR A 112 -3.40 -5.45 -0.52
CA THR A 112 -2.14 -6.11 -0.11
C THR A 112 -1.49 -6.87 -1.25
N THR A 113 -2.30 -7.40 -2.18
CA THR A 113 -1.83 -8.12 -3.37
C THR A 113 -2.90 -8.14 -4.45
N PHE A 114 -2.49 -8.33 -5.70
CA PHE A 114 -3.39 -8.52 -6.84
C PHE A 114 -3.53 -10.02 -7.17
N ASN A 115 -4.49 -10.70 -6.54
CA ASN A 115 -4.93 -12.05 -6.90
C ASN A 115 -6.33 -12.06 -7.49
N ASP A 116 -6.84 -13.23 -7.90
CA ASP A 116 -8.12 -13.36 -8.61
C ASP A 116 -9.34 -12.76 -7.87
N ASN A 117 -9.28 -12.64 -6.54
CA ASN A 117 -10.36 -12.12 -5.71
C ASN A 117 -10.24 -10.62 -5.40
N THR A 118 -9.22 -9.92 -5.92
CA THR A 118 -8.90 -8.54 -5.50
C THR A 118 -10.02 -7.57 -5.82
N PHE A 119 -10.45 -7.53 -7.08
CA PHE A 119 -11.53 -6.62 -7.50
C PHE A 119 -12.83 -6.91 -6.74
N ASP A 120 -13.20 -8.19 -6.60
CA ASP A 120 -14.45 -8.56 -5.96
C ASP A 120 -14.43 -8.20 -4.46
N ASN A 121 -13.31 -8.42 -3.77
CA ASN A 121 -13.12 -7.97 -2.38
C ASN A 121 -13.22 -6.45 -2.21
N ILE A 122 -12.67 -5.68 -3.17
CA ILE A 122 -12.75 -4.21 -3.16
C ILE A 122 -14.20 -3.78 -3.35
N LYS A 123 -14.88 -4.32 -4.38
CA LYS A 123 -16.26 -3.97 -4.70
C LYS A 123 -17.20 -4.30 -3.55
N ASP A 124 -17.17 -5.54 -3.06
CA ASP A 124 -18.04 -5.98 -1.97
C ASP A 124 -17.75 -5.24 -0.66
N GLY A 125 -16.47 -4.96 -0.38
CA GLY A 125 -16.06 -4.18 0.77
C GLY A 125 -16.52 -2.72 0.69
N LEU A 126 -16.40 -2.10 -0.49
CA LEU A 126 -16.87 -0.74 -0.73
C LEU A 126 -18.38 -0.64 -0.62
N ASP A 127 -19.13 -1.54 -1.28
CA ASP A 127 -20.59 -1.59 -1.22
C ASP A 127 -21.08 -1.67 0.24
N LYS A 128 -20.44 -2.51 1.06
CA LYS A 128 -20.74 -2.68 2.49
C LYS A 128 -20.44 -1.43 3.32
N GLU A 129 -19.29 -0.80 3.12
CA GLU A 129 -18.93 0.42 3.87
C GLU A 129 -19.80 1.61 3.45
N LEU A 130 -20.16 1.72 2.17
CA LEU A 130 -21.10 2.73 1.68
C LEU A 130 -22.50 2.54 2.27
N GLU A 131 -23.01 1.30 2.34
CA GLU A 131 -24.30 1.00 2.99
C GLU A 131 -24.31 1.46 4.45
N LYS A 132 -23.24 1.15 5.20
CA LYS A 132 -23.09 1.59 6.60
C LYS A 132 -23.01 3.11 6.75
N ALA A 133 -22.34 3.79 5.83
CA ALA A 133 -22.21 5.24 5.85
C ALA A 133 -23.52 5.95 5.47
N GLY A 134 -24.51 5.24 4.93
CA GLY A 134 -25.76 5.83 4.44
C GLY A 134 -25.70 6.28 2.97
N GLY A 135 -24.74 5.75 2.20
CA GLY A 135 -24.58 5.99 0.78
C GLY A 135 -23.34 6.80 0.41
N LEU A 136 -23.15 6.99 -0.90
CA LEU A 136 -21.99 7.66 -1.47
C LEU A 136 -21.88 9.14 -1.08
N GLU A 137 -23.01 9.81 -0.85
CA GLU A 137 -23.04 11.22 -0.44
C GLU A 137 -22.56 11.45 0.99
N SER A 138 -22.52 10.41 1.82
CA SER A 138 -22.04 10.49 3.20
C SER A 138 -20.52 10.46 3.32
N ILE A 139 -19.81 10.13 2.24
CA ILE A 139 -18.34 10.03 2.23
C ILE A 139 -17.70 11.18 1.43
N ASN A 140 -16.50 11.56 1.86
CA ASN A 140 -15.69 12.60 1.23
C ASN A 140 -14.93 12.09 -0.01
N GLY A 141 -14.78 10.77 -0.14
CA GLY A 141 -13.96 10.12 -1.16
C GLY A 141 -13.26 8.89 -0.60
N ILE A 142 -12.34 8.33 -1.40
CA ILE A 142 -11.64 7.09 -1.06
C ILE A 142 -10.12 7.27 -1.05
N VAL A 143 -9.46 6.53 -0.16
CA VAL A 143 -8.02 6.30 -0.19
C VAL A 143 -7.78 4.89 -0.72
N ILE A 144 -7.05 4.76 -1.82
CA ILE A 144 -6.55 3.46 -2.31
C ILE A 144 -5.12 3.31 -1.79
N ASP A 145 -4.94 2.44 -0.81
CA ASP A 145 -3.66 2.22 -0.18
C ASP A 145 -2.95 1.01 -0.78
N LEU A 146 -1.89 1.30 -1.55
CA LEU A 146 -1.06 0.33 -2.28
C LEU A 146 0.34 0.22 -1.67
N ARG A 147 0.57 0.80 -0.49
CA ARG A 147 1.85 0.65 0.22
C ARG A 147 2.08 -0.82 0.53
N ASN A 148 3.33 -1.24 0.45
CA ASN A 148 3.76 -2.61 0.69
C ASN A 148 3.03 -3.69 -0.17
N ASN A 149 2.53 -3.29 -1.34
CA ASN A 149 1.91 -4.21 -2.28
C ASN A 149 2.87 -4.51 -3.44
N PRO A 150 3.49 -5.71 -3.48
CA PRO A 150 4.46 -6.09 -4.50
C PRO A 150 3.85 -6.34 -5.89
N GLY A 151 2.52 -6.19 -6.01
CA GLY A 151 1.76 -6.35 -7.23
C GLY A 151 1.01 -7.68 -7.27
N GLY A 152 1.07 -8.34 -8.43
CA GLY A 152 0.34 -9.57 -8.70
C GLY A 152 -0.19 -9.60 -10.13
N LEU A 153 -1.42 -10.10 -10.31
CA LEU A 153 -2.07 -10.27 -11.59
C LEU A 153 -2.34 -8.94 -12.29
N LEU A 154 -1.82 -8.80 -13.51
CA LEU A 154 -2.09 -7.67 -14.41
C LEU A 154 -3.59 -7.46 -14.64
N SER A 155 -4.33 -8.56 -14.86
CA SER A 155 -5.78 -8.52 -15.09
C SER A 155 -6.54 -7.84 -13.95
N GLN A 156 -6.07 -8.01 -12.71
CA GLN A 156 -6.69 -7.44 -11.54
C GLN A 156 -6.33 -5.96 -11.37
N ALA A 157 -5.09 -5.55 -11.68
CA ALA A 157 -4.77 -4.12 -11.76
C ALA A 157 -5.60 -3.40 -12.83
N ILE A 158 -5.84 -4.04 -13.98
CA ILE A 158 -6.71 -3.50 -15.02
C ILE A 158 -8.13 -3.33 -14.48
N ARG A 159 -8.74 -4.39 -13.92
CA ARG A 159 -10.10 -4.32 -13.36
C ARG A 159 -10.24 -3.26 -12.27
N VAL A 160 -9.26 -3.15 -11.36
CA VAL A 160 -9.27 -2.16 -10.28
C VAL A 160 -9.14 -0.74 -10.83
N SER A 161 -8.28 -0.51 -11.83
CA SER A 161 -8.16 0.82 -12.46
C SER A 161 -9.42 1.19 -13.24
N ASP A 162 -9.99 0.23 -13.96
CA ASP A 162 -11.21 0.36 -14.75
C ASP A 162 -12.41 0.75 -13.87
N ALA A 163 -12.45 0.26 -12.64
CA ALA A 163 -13.51 0.55 -11.66
C ALA A 163 -13.69 2.05 -11.34
N PHE A 164 -12.69 2.87 -11.64
CA PHE A 164 -12.66 4.30 -11.29
C PHE A 164 -12.42 5.20 -12.51
N LEU A 165 -12.35 4.63 -13.72
CA LEU A 165 -12.02 5.35 -14.95
C LEU A 165 -13.10 5.13 -16.00
N GLU A 166 -13.73 6.22 -16.45
CA GLU A 166 -14.79 6.14 -17.47
C GLU A 166 -14.30 5.79 -18.89
N LYS A 167 -13.04 6.12 -19.20
CA LYS A 167 -12.44 5.94 -20.53
C LYS A 167 -10.93 6.15 -20.53
N GLY A 168 -10.29 5.72 -21.62
CA GLY A 168 -8.87 5.98 -21.92
C GLY A 168 -7.98 4.79 -21.62
N GLU A 169 -6.71 4.86 -22.04
CA GLU A 169 -5.76 3.75 -21.81
C GLU A 169 -5.48 3.61 -20.30
N ILE A 170 -5.51 2.38 -19.78
CA ILE A 170 -5.08 2.06 -18.40
C ILE A 170 -3.59 1.71 -18.41
N VAL A 171 -3.21 0.78 -19.30
CA VAL A 171 -1.84 0.29 -19.45
C VAL A 171 -1.66 -0.26 -20.85
N SER A 172 -0.46 -0.10 -21.39
CA SER A 172 -0.03 -0.84 -22.59
C SER A 172 1.20 -1.68 -22.30
N THR A 173 1.29 -2.84 -22.96
CA THR A 173 2.47 -3.68 -22.99
C THR A 173 3.18 -3.49 -24.32
N ARG A 174 4.51 -3.48 -24.31
CA ARG A 174 5.31 -3.48 -25.54
C ARG A 174 6.38 -4.55 -25.45
N GLY A 175 6.25 -5.57 -26.29
CA GLY A 175 7.22 -6.65 -26.45
C GLY A 175 8.40 -6.26 -27.32
N ARG A 176 9.18 -7.27 -27.73
CA ARG A 176 10.33 -7.09 -28.61
C ARG A 176 9.92 -6.66 -30.01
N ASN A 177 8.86 -7.27 -30.56
CA ASN A 177 8.29 -6.86 -31.83
C ASN A 177 7.10 -5.91 -31.58
N PRO A 178 6.81 -4.97 -32.50
CA PRO A 178 5.68 -4.05 -32.35
C PRO A 178 4.32 -4.74 -32.23
N GLU A 179 4.21 -5.96 -32.76
CA GLU A 179 3.00 -6.78 -32.78
C GLU A 179 2.77 -7.51 -31.45
N ASP A 180 3.81 -7.63 -30.62
CA ASP A 180 3.78 -8.31 -29.32
C ASP A 180 3.36 -7.34 -28.19
N GLY A 181 2.42 -6.44 -28.48
CA GLY A 181 1.97 -5.41 -27.56
C GLY A 181 0.45 -5.36 -27.47
N ASP A 182 -0.05 -5.22 -26.26
CA ASP A 182 -1.47 -5.07 -25.96
C ASP A 182 -1.74 -3.68 -25.40
N ARG A 183 -2.94 -3.17 -25.66
CA ARG A 183 -3.45 -1.94 -25.06
C ARG A 183 -4.75 -2.26 -24.35
N TYR A 184 -4.80 -1.92 -23.06
CA TYR A 184 -5.98 -2.09 -22.24
C TYR A 184 -6.56 -0.72 -21.95
N ASN A 185 -7.83 -0.52 -22.31
CA ASN A 185 -8.54 0.74 -22.10
C ASN A 185 -9.65 0.54 -21.08
N ALA A 186 -9.97 1.61 -20.37
CA ALA A 186 -11.09 1.66 -19.46
C ALA A 186 -12.43 1.66 -20.20
N THR A 187 -13.44 1.18 -19.52
CA THR A 187 -14.83 1.06 -19.94
C THR A 187 -15.71 1.98 -19.09
N PRO A 188 -16.84 2.48 -19.61
CA PRO A 188 -17.69 3.39 -18.84
C PRO A 188 -18.17 2.80 -17.51
N GLY A 189 -18.10 3.61 -16.45
CA GLY A 189 -18.41 3.25 -15.07
C GLY A 189 -17.41 3.83 -14.06
N ASP A 190 -17.92 4.33 -12.94
CA ASP A 190 -17.12 4.71 -11.78
C ASP A 190 -17.85 4.27 -10.50
N LEU A 191 -17.20 3.40 -9.72
CA LEU A 191 -17.76 2.88 -8.47
C LEU A 191 -18.09 3.95 -7.44
N ILE A 192 -17.51 5.14 -7.56
CA ILE A 192 -17.70 6.24 -6.62
C ILE A 192 -18.18 7.53 -7.28
N ASP A 193 -18.77 7.45 -8.48
CA ASP A 193 -19.43 8.57 -9.18
C ASP A 193 -18.63 9.89 -9.16
N GLY A 194 -17.33 9.82 -9.50
CA GLY A 194 -16.45 10.98 -9.55
C GLY A 194 -15.98 11.54 -8.21
N LYS A 195 -16.32 10.93 -7.06
CA LYS A 195 -15.80 11.35 -5.75
C LYS A 195 -14.25 11.33 -5.74
N PRO A 196 -13.59 12.20 -4.96
CA PRO A 196 -12.12 12.29 -4.93
C PRO A 196 -11.42 10.98 -4.56
N ILE A 197 -10.25 10.73 -5.17
CA ILE A 197 -9.38 9.58 -4.89
C ILE A 197 -7.99 10.08 -4.48
N VAL A 198 -7.46 9.53 -3.40
CA VAL A 198 -6.03 9.61 -3.07
C VAL A 198 -5.44 8.21 -3.12
N VAL A 199 -4.30 8.05 -3.78
CA VAL A 199 -3.58 6.77 -3.88
C VAL A 199 -2.32 6.85 -3.04
N LEU A 200 -2.17 5.95 -2.07
CA LEU A 200 -0.95 5.86 -1.25
C LEU A 200 0.02 4.83 -1.83
N ILE A 201 1.28 5.23 -1.99
CA ILE A 201 2.36 4.36 -2.46
C ILE A 201 3.63 4.53 -1.61
N ASN A 202 4.48 3.51 -1.63
CA ASN A 202 5.83 3.57 -1.07
C ASN A 202 6.80 2.70 -1.87
N GLY A 203 8.04 2.56 -1.39
CA GLY A 203 9.06 1.72 -2.02
C GLY A 203 8.67 0.24 -2.19
N GLY A 204 7.70 -0.26 -1.42
CA GLY A 204 7.14 -1.61 -1.55
C GLY A 204 6.01 -1.76 -2.58
N SER A 205 5.49 -0.64 -3.09
CA SER A 205 4.51 -0.65 -4.19
C SER A 205 5.21 -1.04 -5.50
N ALA A 206 4.87 -2.18 -6.08
CA ALA A 206 5.51 -2.69 -7.29
C ALA A 206 4.53 -3.26 -8.33
N SER A 207 4.94 -3.27 -9.59
CA SER A 207 4.27 -3.95 -10.70
C SER A 207 2.80 -3.56 -10.85
N ALA A 208 1.86 -4.44 -10.50
CA ALA A 208 0.42 -4.18 -10.63
C ALA A 208 -0.05 -2.95 -9.84
N SER A 209 0.54 -2.70 -8.65
CA SER A 209 0.31 -1.49 -7.85
C SER A 209 0.72 -0.22 -8.60
N GLU A 210 1.84 -0.27 -9.30
CA GLU A 210 2.37 0.85 -10.08
C GLU A 210 1.50 1.15 -11.29
N ILE A 211 0.86 0.13 -11.88
CA ILE A 211 -0.11 0.30 -12.97
C ILE A 211 -1.32 1.09 -12.47
N VAL A 212 -1.91 0.70 -11.33
CA VAL A 212 -3.07 1.39 -10.76
C VAL A 212 -2.71 2.84 -10.42
N ALA A 213 -1.60 3.06 -9.72
CA ALA A 213 -1.15 4.39 -9.35
C ALA A 213 -0.89 5.28 -10.59
N ALA A 214 -0.19 4.75 -11.60
CA ALA A 214 0.12 5.49 -12.82
C ALA A 214 -1.13 5.78 -13.66
N ALA A 215 -2.07 4.83 -13.76
CA ALA A 215 -3.31 5.03 -14.51
C ALA A 215 -4.16 6.14 -13.89
N LEU A 216 -4.42 6.07 -12.58
CA LEU A 216 -5.22 7.07 -11.89
C LEU A 216 -4.56 8.46 -11.89
N LYS A 217 -3.23 8.50 -11.78
CA LYS A 217 -2.43 9.73 -11.87
C LYS A 217 -2.47 10.36 -13.26
N ASP A 218 -2.16 9.59 -14.30
CA ASP A 218 -2.03 10.11 -15.67
C ASP A 218 -3.38 10.60 -16.21
N HIS A 219 -4.50 10.01 -15.77
CA HIS A 219 -5.85 10.50 -16.06
C HIS A 219 -6.29 11.69 -15.19
N ARG A 220 -5.49 12.08 -14.19
CA ARG A 220 -5.86 13.06 -13.15
C ARG A 220 -7.15 12.67 -12.41
N ARG A 221 -7.39 11.36 -12.26
CA ARG A 221 -8.54 10.81 -11.54
C ARG A 221 -8.29 10.76 -10.03
N GLY A 222 -7.03 10.58 -9.62
CA GLY A 222 -6.61 10.62 -8.22
C GLY A 222 -5.24 11.28 -8.05
N ILE A 223 -4.95 11.69 -6.82
CA ILE A 223 -3.65 12.24 -6.41
C ILE A 223 -2.82 11.13 -5.77
N VAL A 224 -1.58 10.94 -6.24
CA VAL A 224 -0.67 9.95 -5.66
C VAL A 224 0.16 10.59 -4.55
N VAL A 225 0.19 9.96 -3.38
CA VAL A 225 0.83 10.47 -2.15
C VAL A 225 1.74 9.39 -1.57
N GLY A 226 2.85 9.79 -0.97
CA GLY A 226 3.76 8.89 -0.25
C GLY A 226 5.20 8.99 -0.77
N THR A 227 5.85 7.86 -1.01
CA THR A 227 7.22 7.82 -1.54
C THR A 227 7.28 7.13 -2.90
N LYS A 228 8.41 7.28 -3.60
CA LYS A 228 8.63 6.68 -4.92
C LYS A 228 8.42 5.15 -4.86
N SER A 229 7.69 4.61 -5.84
CA SER A 229 7.45 3.17 -5.94
C SER A 229 8.67 2.39 -6.47
N PHE A 230 8.60 1.06 -6.43
CA PHE A 230 9.74 0.17 -6.67
C PHE A 230 10.37 0.30 -8.07
N GLY A 231 9.57 0.40 -9.13
CA GLY A 231 10.03 0.49 -10.52
C GLY A 231 10.05 -0.84 -11.29
N LYS A 232 9.13 -1.77 -10.98
CA LYS A 232 9.01 -3.06 -11.69
C LYS A 232 8.02 -2.95 -12.83
N GLY A 233 8.48 -2.46 -13.98
CA GLY A 233 7.69 -2.25 -15.18
C GLY A 233 7.79 -3.37 -16.23
N SER A 234 8.06 -4.62 -15.83
CA SER A 234 8.29 -5.74 -16.77
C SER A 234 7.19 -6.79 -16.72
N VAL A 235 6.75 -7.27 -17.88
CA VAL A 235 5.87 -8.43 -18.02
C VAL A 235 6.70 -9.70 -18.01
N GLN A 236 6.35 -10.65 -17.16
CA GLN A 236 6.98 -11.96 -17.14
C GLN A 236 5.97 -13.04 -17.56
N THR A 237 6.32 -13.80 -18.60
CA THR A 237 5.53 -14.92 -19.09
C THR A 237 6.14 -16.22 -18.57
N VAL A 238 5.30 -17.11 -18.02
CA VAL A 238 5.72 -18.47 -17.66
C VAL A 238 5.53 -19.36 -18.88
N MET A 239 6.63 -19.76 -19.50
CA MET A 239 6.66 -20.64 -20.67
C MET A 239 6.87 -22.08 -20.20
N PRO A 240 5.92 -23.00 -20.43
CA PRO A 240 6.11 -24.39 -20.08
C PRO A 240 7.27 -24.99 -20.90
N LEU A 241 8.09 -25.79 -20.25
CA LEU A 241 9.16 -26.58 -20.85
C LEU A 241 8.78 -28.07 -20.77
N ARG A 242 9.72 -28.97 -21.13
CA ARG A 242 9.50 -30.42 -20.99
C ARG A 242 9.47 -30.82 -19.51
N GLU A 243 8.76 -31.90 -19.21
CA GLU A 243 8.78 -32.61 -17.92
C GLU A 243 8.61 -31.72 -16.68
N GLN A 244 7.44 -31.05 -16.59
CA GLN A 244 7.01 -30.27 -15.42
C GLN A 244 7.86 -29.03 -15.07
N SER A 245 8.83 -28.66 -15.91
CA SER A 245 9.59 -27.43 -15.77
C SER A 245 8.93 -26.27 -16.53
N ALA A 246 9.19 -25.04 -16.09
CA ALA A 246 8.75 -23.83 -16.79
C ALA A 246 9.81 -22.74 -16.68
N MET A 247 9.89 -21.88 -17.69
CA MET A 247 10.77 -20.71 -17.72
C MET A 247 9.94 -19.45 -17.50
N ARG A 248 10.27 -18.67 -16.46
CA ARG A 248 9.71 -17.33 -16.29
C ARG A 248 10.61 -16.33 -17.01
N LEU A 249 10.15 -15.79 -18.13
CA LEU A 249 10.92 -14.90 -19.00
C LEU A 249 10.27 -13.52 -19.10
N THR A 250 11.07 -12.47 -18.98
CA THR A 250 10.62 -11.11 -19.28
C THR A 250 10.40 -10.96 -20.79
N THR A 251 9.16 -10.75 -21.19
CA THR A 251 8.75 -10.70 -22.60
C THR A 251 8.39 -9.30 -23.08
N ALA A 252 7.93 -8.44 -22.18
CA ALA A 252 7.48 -7.10 -22.50
C ALA A 252 7.71 -6.12 -21.35
N ARG A 253 7.47 -4.83 -21.63
CA ARG A 253 7.45 -3.76 -20.63
C ARG A 253 6.07 -3.12 -20.54
N TYR A 254 5.69 -2.69 -19.35
CA TYR A 254 4.51 -1.86 -19.10
C TYR A 254 4.82 -0.39 -19.40
N TYR A 255 3.81 0.28 -19.95
CA TYR A 255 3.78 1.70 -20.20
C TYR A 255 2.50 2.28 -19.60
N SER A 256 2.65 3.41 -18.90
CA SER A 256 1.53 4.16 -18.37
C SER A 256 0.78 4.90 -19.49
N PRO A 257 -0.41 5.46 -19.22
CA PRO A 257 -1.20 6.17 -20.24
C PRO A 257 -0.46 7.37 -20.88
N SER A 258 0.46 8.01 -20.15
CA SER A 258 1.34 9.06 -20.69
C SER A 258 2.45 8.53 -21.62
N GLY A 259 2.51 7.22 -21.85
CA GLY A 259 3.49 6.56 -22.71
C GLY A 259 4.87 6.39 -22.05
N ARG A 260 4.98 6.59 -20.74
CA ARG A 260 6.22 6.45 -19.97
C ARG A 260 6.40 5.01 -19.48
N SER A 261 7.63 4.51 -19.51
CA SER A 261 7.93 3.21 -18.90
C SER A 261 8.18 3.37 -17.41
N ILE A 262 7.57 2.50 -16.62
CA ILE A 262 7.73 2.45 -15.15
C ILE A 262 9.04 1.74 -14.77
N GLN A 263 9.64 0.97 -15.69
CA GLN A 263 10.83 0.15 -15.41
C GLN A 263 12.01 0.98 -14.92
N ASN A 264 12.57 0.60 -13.76
CA ASN A 264 13.69 1.25 -13.06
C ASN A 264 13.44 2.69 -12.61
N LEU A 265 12.26 3.25 -12.87
CA LEU A 265 11.90 4.62 -12.49
C LEU A 265 10.77 4.66 -11.47
N GLY A 266 9.88 3.67 -11.48
CA GLY A 266 8.68 3.68 -10.64
C GLY A 266 7.72 4.82 -10.99
N VAL A 267 6.70 4.95 -10.15
CA VAL A 267 5.75 6.04 -10.10
C VAL A 267 6.23 7.02 -9.05
N THR A 268 6.48 8.26 -9.48
CA THR A 268 6.76 9.36 -8.56
C THR A 268 5.43 9.87 -8.00
N PRO A 269 5.26 10.03 -6.69
CA PRO A 269 4.05 10.61 -6.12
C PRO A 269 3.87 12.07 -6.57
N ASP A 270 2.64 12.57 -6.57
CA ASP A 270 2.33 13.99 -6.75
C ASP A 270 2.73 14.80 -5.52
N ILE A 271 2.54 14.22 -4.33
CA ILE A 271 2.94 14.81 -3.05
C ILE A 271 3.82 13.82 -2.30
N ILE A 272 5.08 14.19 -2.07
CA ILE A 272 6.02 13.37 -1.32
C ILE A 272 5.70 13.51 0.16
N VAL A 273 5.43 12.38 0.81
CA VAL A 273 5.16 12.28 2.25
C VAL A 273 5.90 11.05 2.76
N GLU A 274 6.86 11.25 3.65
CA GLU A 274 7.60 10.15 4.28
C GLU A 274 6.89 9.73 5.57
N GLN A 275 6.88 8.42 5.83
CA GLN A 275 6.42 7.91 7.11
C GLN A 275 7.55 8.09 8.14
N PRO A 276 7.31 8.76 9.28
CA PRO A 276 8.31 8.84 10.34
C PRO A 276 8.69 7.44 10.83
N ARG A 277 9.99 7.19 11.01
CA ARG A 277 10.45 5.94 11.65
C ARG A 277 9.88 5.88 13.07
N ARG A 278 9.29 4.75 13.42
CA ARG A 278 8.82 4.48 14.78
C ARG A 278 10.05 4.38 15.67
N ARG A 279 10.28 5.32 16.60
CA ARG A 279 11.42 5.22 17.50
C ARG A 279 11.10 4.19 18.58
N ALA A 280 12.07 3.33 18.91
CA ALA A 280 11.91 2.33 19.97
C ALA A 280 11.62 2.93 21.37
N ASN A 281 11.83 4.25 21.55
CA ASN A 281 11.69 4.94 22.83
C ASN A 281 10.49 5.92 22.89
N ASP A 282 9.54 5.87 21.96
CA ASP A 282 8.36 6.77 22.01
C ASP A 282 7.37 6.39 23.14
N GLU A 283 7.64 5.35 23.94
CA GLU A 283 6.87 5.02 25.14
C GLU A 283 7.17 5.96 26.34
N GLU A 284 8.19 6.83 26.27
CA GLU A 284 8.61 7.70 27.37
C GLU A 284 8.41 9.21 27.16
N GLU A 285 7.59 9.66 26.20
CA GLU A 285 6.97 10.99 26.36
C GLU A 285 5.72 10.86 27.24
N THR A 286 5.96 10.72 28.55
CA THR A 286 4.94 10.99 29.55
C THR A 286 4.30 12.33 29.24
N GLY A 287 3.04 12.31 28.83
CA GLY A 287 2.30 13.50 28.43
C GLY A 287 2.46 14.59 29.48
N PHE A 288 3.10 15.69 29.08
CA PHE A 288 2.89 16.96 29.78
C PHE A 288 1.41 17.28 29.63
N GLN A 289 0.60 16.87 30.61
CA GLN A 289 -0.74 17.39 30.79
C GLN A 289 -0.58 18.88 31.07
N PHE A 290 -0.66 19.69 30.03
CA PHE A 290 -0.82 21.13 30.18
C PHE A 290 -2.10 21.34 30.96
N ARG A 291 -1.98 21.77 32.23
CA ARG A 291 -3.13 22.19 33.02
C ARG A 291 -3.79 23.34 32.28
N SER A 292 -5.02 23.13 31.85
CA SER A 292 -5.88 24.15 31.27
C SER A 292 -6.56 24.95 32.39
N GLU A 293 -7.16 26.09 32.05
CA GLU A 293 -7.95 26.88 32.99
C GLU A 293 -9.11 26.07 33.58
N ALA A 294 -9.67 25.13 32.81
CA ALA A 294 -10.73 24.21 33.25
C ALA A 294 -10.28 23.20 34.32
N ASP A 295 -8.98 22.92 34.44
CA ASP A 295 -8.43 21.98 35.42
C ASP A 295 -8.17 22.65 36.79
N LEU A 296 -8.38 23.97 36.89
CA LEU A 296 -8.14 24.74 38.11
C LEU A 296 -9.38 24.72 39.03
N ARG A 297 -9.12 24.60 40.34
CA ARG A 297 -10.17 24.63 41.35
C ARG A 297 -10.78 26.05 41.41
N GLY A 298 -12.05 26.17 40.99
CA GLY A 298 -12.75 27.46 40.89
C GLY A 298 -12.69 28.09 39.49
N SER A 299 -12.41 27.29 38.45
CA SER A 299 -12.51 27.70 37.05
C SER A 299 -13.87 28.36 36.76
N LEU A 300 -13.86 29.47 36.03
CA LEU A 300 -15.08 30.15 35.60
C LEU A 300 -15.73 29.32 34.49
N SER A 301 -17.05 29.11 34.57
CA SER A 301 -17.81 28.51 33.48
C SER A 301 -17.89 29.50 32.31
N ASN A 302 -17.93 28.95 31.10
CA ASN A 302 -18.20 29.78 29.93
C ASN A 302 -19.70 29.98 29.80
N ASP A 303 -20.19 31.13 30.26
CA ASP A 303 -21.62 31.47 30.32
C ASP A 303 -22.14 32.05 28.98
N SER A 304 -21.28 32.09 27.96
CA SER A 304 -21.55 32.77 26.68
C SER A 304 -21.93 31.81 25.54
N LEU A 305 -21.77 30.51 25.75
CA LEU A 305 -22.07 29.47 24.76
C LEU A 305 -23.32 28.70 25.17
N SER A 306 -24.14 28.37 24.17
CA SER A 306 -25.25 27.43 24.35
C SER A 306 -24.75 26.00 24.58
N GLU A 307 -25.57 25.13 25.18
CA GLU A 307 -25.24 23.71 25.35
C GLU A 307 -24.91 23.04 24.00
N ASP A 308 -25.61 23.43 22.93
CA ASP A 308 -25.37 22.92 21.57
C ASP A 308 -23.98 23.33 21.03
N GLU A 309 -23.53 24.57 21.28
CA GLU A 309 -22.20 25.04 20.87
C GLU A 309 -21.08 24.38 21.67
N ILE A 310 -21.31 24.12 22.96
CA ILE A 310 -20.36 23.39 23.80
C ILE A 310 -20.22 21.96 23.30
N GLN A 311 -21.33 21.30 23.00
CA GLN A 311 -21.32 19.93 22.46
C GLN A 311 -20.61 19.87 21.11
N GLN A 312 -20.82 20.86 20.23
CA GLN A 312 -20.12 20.94 18.95
C GLN A 312 -18.60 21.11 19.11
N ILE A 313 -18.15 21.94 20.06
CA ILE A 313 -16.72 22.11 20.38
C ILE A 313 -16.12 20.83 20.95
N GLU A 314 -16.83 20.11 21.81
CA GLU A 314 -16.37 18.82 22.34
C GLU A 314 -16.27 17.75 21.25
N GLU A 315 -17.25 17.68 20.35
CA GLU A 315 -17.20 16.80 19.18
C GLU A 315 -16.03 17.13 18.26
N ASP A 316 -15.77 18.42 18.02
CA ASP A 316 -14.65 18.85 17.19
C ASP A 316 -13.30 18.58 17.86
N ARG A 317 -13.21 18.70 19.20
CA ARG A 317 -12.03 18.30 19.98
C ARG A 317 -11.80 16.79 19.90
N ALA A 318 -12.85 15.98 20.04
CA ALA A 318 -12.75 14.53 19.92
C ALA A 318 -12.27 14.10 18.53
N LYS A 319 -12.80 14.71 17.46
CA LYS A 319 -12.33 14.49 16.07
C LYS A 319 -10.86 14.89 15.90
N ALA A 320 -10.45 16.01 16.50
CA ALA A 320 -9.06 16.47 16.45
C ALA A 320 -8.11 15.50 17.19
N GLU A 321 -8.50 14.98 18.34
CA GLU A 321 -7.74 13.98 19.10
C GLU A 321 -7.62 12.65 18.35
N GLU A 322 -8.70 12.16 17.71
CA GLU A 322 -8.65 10.96 16.85
C GLU A 322 -7.74 11.17 15.64
N THR A 323 -7.81 12.34 15.01
CA THR A 323 -6.93 12.70 13.89
C THR A 323 -5.47 12.74 14.35
N ALA A 324 -5.19 13.28 15.55
CA ALA A 324 -3.85 13.29 16.12
C ALA A 324 -3.32 11.88 16.40
N LYS A 325 -4.15 10.98 16.95
CA LYS A 325 -3.80 9.56 17.13
C LYS A 325 -3.48 8.89 15.80
N LEU A 326 -4.30 9.12 14.77
CA LEU A 326 -4.06 8.57 13.43
C LEU A 326 -2.76 9.11 12.83
N ARG A 327 -2.45 10.40 13.00
CA ARG A 327 -1.19 10.99 12.52
C ARG A 327 0.05 10.37 13.16
N ASN A 328 -0.03 10.02 14.43
CA ASN A 328 1.07 9.35 15.12
C ASN A 328 1.22 7.88 14.69
N ALA A 329 0.10 7.19 14.43
CA ALA A 329 0.12 5.79 14.00
C ALA A 329 0.50 5.64 12.52
N ASP A 330 -0.08 6.46 11.64
CA ASP A 330 0.05 6.40 10.19
C ASP A 330 -0.05 7.81 9.58
N TYR A 331 1.08 8.52 9.60
CA TYR A 331 1.18 9.89 9.12
C TYR A 331 0.78 10.03 7.65
N GLN A 332 1.19 9.10 6.78
CA GLN A 332 0.83 9.12 5.37
C GLN A 332 -0.69 8.96 5.16
N LEU A 333 -1.33 8.04 5.88
CA LEU A 333 -2.78 7.84 5.77
C LEU A 333 -3.56 9.05 6.29
N ALA A 334 -3.17 9.60 7.44
CA ALA A 334 -3.80 10.80 7.97
C ALA A 334 -3.71 11.96 6.96
N TYR A 335 -2.54 12.14 6.35
CA TYR A 335 -2.33 13.18 5.33
C TYR A 335 -3.19 12.95 4.08
N ALA A 336 -3.37 11.70 3.64
CA ALA A 336 -4.27 11.38 2.53
C ALA A 336 -5.74 11.72 2.83
N ILE A 337 -6.20 11.44 4.05
CA ILE A 337 -7.57 11.79 4.50
C ILE A 337 -7.75 13.31 4.59
N ASP A 338 -6.72 14.04 5.03
CA ASP A 338 -6.74 15.51 5.05
C ASP A 338 -6.87 16.09 3.63
N ILE A 339 -6.17 15.52 2.65
CA ILE A 339 -6.32 15.91 1.23
C ILE A 339 -7.75 15.67 0.75
N LEU A 340 -8.33 14.50 1.00
CA LEU A 340 -9.72 14.20 0.62
C LEU A 340 -10.70 15.19 1.25
N THR A 341 -10.51 15.51 2.52
CA THR A 341 -11.34 16.48 3.23
C THR A 341 -11.23 17.87 2.59
N GLY A 342 -10.02 18.30 2.22
CA GLY A 342 -9.81 19.55 1.51
C GLY A 342 -10.43 19.57 0.11
N LEU A 343 -10.27 18.50 -0.67
CA LEU A 343 -10.85 18.35 -2.01
C LEU A 343 -12.38 18.36 -1.98
N ASN A 344 -12.99 17.69 -0.99
CA ASN A 344 -14.44 17.67 -0.85
C ASN A 344 -14.99 19.03 -0.39
N ALA A 345 -14.29 19.74 0.50
CA ALA A 345 -14.72 21.06 0.99
C ALA A 345 -14.73 22.14 -0.09
N LEU A 346 -13.80 22.04 -1.06
CA LEU A 346 -13.61 23.03 -2.14
C LEU A 346 -14.14 22.55 -3.50
N GLY A 347 -14.57 21.30 -3.61
CA GLY A 347 -15.12 20.73 -4.84
C GLY A 347 -16.42 21.43 -5.25
N PRO A 348 -16.78 21.40 -6.55
CA PRO A 348 -18.07 21.90 -6.99
C PRO A 348 -19.16 21.14 -6.25
N LYS A 349 -19.98 21.86 -5.48
CA LYS A 349 -21.24 21.32 -4.95
C LYS A 349 -22.14 21.11 -6.16
N ASN A 350 -22.38 19.84 -6.51
CA ASN A 350 -23.39 19.49 -7.51
C ASN A 350 -24.77 19.95 -7.06
#